data_AF-A0AAD9WT14-F1
#
_entry.id   AF-A0AAD9WT14-F1
#
_cell.length_a   1.000
_cell.length_b   1.000
_cell.length_c   1.000
_cell.angle_alpha   90.00
_cell.angle_beta   90.00
_cell.angle_gamma   90.00
#
_symmetry.space_group_name_H-M   'P 1'
#
loop_
_entity.id
_entity.type
_entity.pdbx_description
1 polymer ?
#
loop_
_entity_poly.entity_id
_entity_poly.type
_entity_poly.pdbx_seq_one_letter_code
_entity_poly.pdbx_strand_id
1 'polypeptide(L)'
;MDPPSSSPMNLKYYEPFHSVIRKCVLPPLEVAENGSKAWKNCLVGYFIGKKLPFSLVNNIAIRIWGNLGLLEVLANEKGFYFFKFSDDEACSNVLEAGLGYLWEGW
;
A
#
# COMPACT_ATOMS: atom_id res chain seq x y z
N MET A 1 -44.08 6.31 -2.65
CA MET A 1 -42.72 5.83 -2.34
C MET A 1 -41.97 5.82 -3.66
N ASP A 2 -41.12 6.83 -3.88
CA ASP A 2 -40.23 6.84 -5.04
C ASP A 2 -39.10 5.82 -4.84
N PRO A 3 -38.60 5.18 -5.91
CA PRO A 3 -37.47 4.28 -5.81
C PRO A 3 -36.19 5.05 -5.41
N PRO A 4 -35.23 4.41 -4.73
CA PRO A 4 -33.99 5.08 -4.35
C PRO A 4 -33.26 5.54 -5.61
N SER A 5 -32.98 6.85 -5.68
CA SER A 5 -32.13 7.49 -6.68
C SER A 5 -30.77 6.81 -6.71
N SER A 6 -30.58 5.84 -7.62
CA SER A 6 -29.25 5.39 -8.01
C SER A 6 -28.67 6.45 -8.95
N SER A 7 -27.80 7.31 -8.41
CA SER A 7 -27.04 8.24 -9.24
C SER A 7 -26.29 7.44 -10.32
N PRO A 8 -26.45 7.75 -11.62
CA PRO A 8 -25.75 7.01 -12.66
C PRO A 8 -24.26 7.27 -12.52
N MET A 9 -23.47 6.21 -12.34
CA MET A 9 -22.01 6.28 -12.37
C MET A 9 -21.55 6.87 -13.71
N ASN A 10 -21.05 8.10 -13.71
CA ASN A 10 -20.53 8.76 -14.90
C ASN A 10 -19.12 8.25 -15.22
N LEU A 11 -19.04 7.16 -15.98
CA LEU A 11 -17.78 6.53 -16.38
C LEU A 11 -17.31 7.11 -17.73
N LYS A 12 -16.03 7.46 -17.82
CA LYS A 12 -15.39 7.93 -19.06
C LYS A 12 -14.57 6.80 -19.68
N TYR A 13 -14.78 6.54 -20.97
CA TYR A 13 -14.01 5.55 -21.73
C TYR A 13 -12.63 6.10 -22.10
N TYR A 14 -11.61 5.25 -21.99
CA TYR A 14 -10.24 5.52 -22.42
C TYR A 14 -9.76 4.34 -23.28
N GLU A 15 -9.31 4.63 -24.50
CA GLU A 15 -8.89 3.61 -25.45
C GLU A 15 -7.62 2.88 -24.96
N PRO A 16 -7.60 1.53 -24.94
CA PRO A 16 -6.40 0.77 -24.65
C PRO A 16 -5.36 0.86 -25.76
N PHE A 17 -4.09 1.00 -25.40
CA PHE A 17 -2.99 0.84 -26.33
C PHE A 17 -2.48 -0.61 -26.33
N HIS A 18 -2.06 -1.08 -27.50
CA HIS A 18 -1.44 -2.39 -27.66
C HIS A 18 0.05 -2.30 -27.35
N SER A 19 0.46 -2.81 -26.18
CA SER A 19 1.85 -3.20 -25.97
C SER A 19 2.07 -4.62 -26.49
N VAL A 20 3.32 -4.97 -26.85
CA VAL A 20 3.71 -6.29 -27.37
C VAL A 20 3.26 -7.44 -26.44
N ILE A 21 3.09 -7.17 -25.15
CA ILE A 21 2.85 -8.19 -24.12
C ILE A 21 1.40 -8.14 -23.60
N ARG A 22 0.77 -6.96 -23.54
CA ARG A 22 -0.56 -6.77 -22.92
C ARG A 22 -1.35 -5.61 -23.54
N LYS A 23 -2.68 -5.73 -23.51
CA LYS A 23 -3.58 -4.60 -23.68
C LYS A 23 -3.58 -3.76 -22.41
N CYS A 24 -3.24 -2.49 -22.52
CA CYS A 24 -3.08 -1.60 -21.37
C CYS A 24 -3.86 -0.30 -21.60
N VAL A 25 -4.39 0.28 -20.52
CA VAL A 25 -4.94 1.64 -20.50
C VAL A 25 -4.12 2.41 -19.48
N LEU A 26 -3.59 3.57 -19.85
CA LEU A 26 -2.98 4.45 -18.86
C LEU A 26 -4.09 5.15 -18.07
N PRO A 27 -4.07 5.10 -16.72
CA PRO A 27 -4.99 5.91 -15.95
C PRO A 27 -4.74 7.40 -16.26
N PRO A 28 -5.79 8.23 -16.30
CA PRO A 28 -5.62 9.68 -16.42
C PRO A 28 -4.70 10.21 -15.33
N LEU A 29 -3.90 11.23 -15.66
CA LEU A 29 -2.90 11.79 -14.72
C LEU A 29 -3.52 12.16 -13.38
N GLU A 30 -4.67 12.85 -13.40
CA GLU A 30 -5.40 13.24 -12.18
C GLU A 30 -5.78 12.03 -11.32
N VAL A 31 -6.22 10.92 -11.94
CA VAL A 31 -6.57 9.69 -11.22
C VAL A 31 -5.32 9.05 -10.61
N ALA A 32 -4.20 9.03 -11.36
CA ALA A 32 -2.94 8.49 -10.87
C ALA A 32 -2.37 9.34 -9.72
N GLU A 33 -2.42 10.67 -9.81
CA GLU A 33 -1.98 11.60 -8.76
C GLU A 33 -2.85 11.53 -7.52
N ASN A 34 -4.17 11.40 -7.68
CA ASN A 34 -5.06 11.22 -6.53
C ASN A 34 -4.85 9.86 -5.88
N GLY A 35 -4.62 8.81 -6.68
CA GLY A 35 -4.25 7.49 -6.19
C GLY A 35 -2.93 7.52 -5.41
N SER A 36 -1.89 8.19 -5.93
CA SER A 36 -0.56 8.21 -5.30
C SER A 36 -0.57 8.86 -3.92
N LYS A 37 -1.38 9.90 -3.71
CA LYS A 37 -1.55 10.56 -2.38
C LYS A 37 -1.96 9.57 -1.30
N ALA A 38 -2.84 8.61 -1.60
CA ALA A 38 -3.30 7.61 -0.65
C ALA A 38 -2.21 6.61 -0.20
N TRP A 39 -1.11 6.53 -0.95
CA TRP A 39 0.02 5.64 -0.69
C TRP A 39 1.31 6.39 -0.36
N LYS A 40 1.26 7.71 -0.17
CA LYS A 40 2.43 8.55 0.09
C LYS A 40 3.26 8.06 1.28
N ASN A 41 2.60 7.72 2.38
CA ASN A 41 3.25 7.27 3.62
C ASN A 41 3.17 5.74 3.75
N CYS A 42 3.42 5.01 2.66
CA CYS A 42 3.33 3.56 2.64
C CYS A 42 4.68 2.91 2.36
N LEU A 43 5.14 2.07 3.30
CA LEU A 43 6.31 1.22 3.11
C LEU A 43 5.92 -0.09 2.46
N VAL A 44 6.75 -0.56 1.53
CA VAL A 44 6.55 -1.84 0.83
C VAL A 44 7.69 -2.79 1.23
N GLY A 45 7.32 -3.96 1.74
CA GLY A 45 8.25 -5.02 2.14
C GLY A 45 8.01 -6.33 1.41
N TYR A 46 9.08 -7.10 1.22
CA TYR A 46 9.04 -8.44 0.63
C TYR A 46 10.03 -9.37 1.34
N PHE A 47 9.58 -10.56 1.73
CA PHE A 47 10.44 -11.57 2.36
C PHE A 47 11.07 -12.46 1.30
N ILE A 48 12.39 -12.58 1.31
CA ILE A 48 13.11 -13.46 0.38
C ILE A 48 12.87 -14.93 0.76
N GLY A 49 12.60 -15.77 -0.24
CA GLY A 49 12.35 -17.20 -0.04
C GLY A 49 10.88 -17.50 0.20
N LYS A 50 10.51 -17.83 1.45
CA LYS A 50 9.14 -18.24 1.79
C LYS A 50 8.28 -17.03 2.15
N LYS A 51 7.10 -16.94 1.52
CA LYS A 51 6.03 -16.01 1.93
C LYS A 51 5.57 -16.33 3.34
N LEU A 52 5.55 -15.33 4.21
CA LEU A 52 5.05 -15.47 5.58
C LEU A 52 3.51 -15.39 5.63
N PRO A 53 2.84 -16.03 6.59
CA PRO A 53 1.41 -15.81 6.79
C PRO A 53 1.10 -14.34 7.09
N PHE A 54 0.03 -13.80 6.52
CA PHE A 54 -0.37 -12.40 6.77
C PHE A 54 -0.58 -12.11 8.26
N SER A 55 -1.24 -13.02 8.97
CA SER A 55 -1.49 -12.87 10.41
C SER A 55 -0.21 -12.68 11.22
N LEU A 56 0.85 -13.42 10.88
CA LEU A 56 2.15 -13.30 11.53
C LEU A 56 2.76 -11.91 11.30
N VAL A 57 2.81 -11.48 10.03
CA VAL A 57 3.40 -10.18 9.66
C VAL A 57 2.60 -9.02 10.26
N ASN A 58 1.28 -9.08 10.18
CA ASN A 58 0.38 -8.08 10.74
C ASN A 58 0.57 -7.94 12.27
N ASN A 59 0.60 -9.05 13.00
CA ASN A 59 0.77 -9.03 14.46
C ASN A 59 2.12 -8.44 14.86
N ILE A 60 3.20 -8.79 14.15
CA ILE A 60 4.54 -8.25 14.40
C ILE A 60 4.58 -6.75 14.09
N ALA A 61 4.05 -6.33 12.94
CA ALA A 61 4.02 -4.92 12.54
C ALA A 61 3.23 -4.06 13.53
N ILE A 62 2.04 -4.50 13.96
CA ILE A 62 1.25 -3.80 15.00
C ILE A 62 2.04 -3.72 16.30
N ARG A 63 2.72 -4.80 16.72
CA ARG A 63 3.50 -4.82 17.96
C ARG A 63 4.69 -3.85 17.93
N ILE A 64 5.42 -3.77 16.83
CA ILE A 64 6.64 -2.96 16.73
C ILE A 64 6.32 -1.51 16.35
N TRP A 65 5.38 -1.32 15.43
CA TRP A 65 5.11 -0.01 14.80
C TRP A 65 3.73 0.58 15.12
N GLY A 66 2.87 -0.13 15.86
CA GLY A 66 1.53 0.37 16.21
C GLY A 66 1.57 1.69 16.96
N ASN A 67 2.50 1.86 17.90
CA ASN A 67 2.71 3.12 18.61
C ASN A 67 3.58 4.14 17.85
N LEU A 68 4.09 3.76 16.68
CA LEU A 68 4.92 4.58 15.80
C LEU A 68 4.14 5.05 14.56
N GLY A 69 2.81 5.10 14.65
CA GLY A 69 1.94 5.65 13.61
C GLY A 69 1.52 4.66 12.52
N LEU A 70 1.70 3.34 12.69
CA LEU A 70 1.15 2.34 11.77
C LEU A 70 -0.39 2.36 11.80
N LEU A 71 -1.01 2.57 10.63
CA LEU A 71 -2.46 2.58 10.46
C LEU A 71 -3.01 1.25 9.96
N GLU A 72 -2.35 0.65 8.97
CA GLU A 72 -2.88 -0.50 8.24
C GLU A 72 -1.74 -1.35 7.68
N VAL A 73 -1.93 -2.67 7.70
CA VAL A 73 -1.10 -3.64 6.99
C VAL A 73 -1.93 -4.31 5.90
N LEU A 74 -1.47 -4.24 4.67
CA LEU A 74 -2.04 -4.96 3.53
C LEU A 74 -1.03 -5.98 3.01
N ALA A 75 -1.53 -6.99 2.31
CA ALA A 75 -0.69 -7.93 1.58
C ALA A 75 -1.32 -8.29 0.24
N ASN A 76 -0.48 -8.61 -0.75
CA ASN A 76 -0.96 -9.14 -2.02
C ASN A 76 -0.64 -10.64 -2.17
N GLU A 77 -1.23 -11.25 -3.19
CA GLU A 77 -1.02 -12.67 -3.49
C GLU A 77 0.44 -12.97 -3.84
N LYS A 78 1.14 -12.01 -4.46
CA LYS A 78 2.54 -12.10 -4.87
C LYS A 78 3.55 -12.05 -3.73
N GLY A 79 3.12 -11.83 -2.48
CA GLY A 79 3.99 -11.86 -1.31
C GLY A 79 4.55 -10.51 -0.87
N PHE A 80 4.05 -9.41 -1.43
CA PHE A 80 4.36 -8.07 -0.92
C PHE A 80 3.44 -7.71 0.24
N TYR A 81 4.00 -6.96 1.18
CA TYR A 81 3.31 -6.36 2.31
C TYR A 81 3.41 -4.85 2.20
N PHE A 82 2.35 -4.15 2.59
CA PHE A 82 2.25 -2.72 2.54
C PHE A 82 1.89 -2.22 3.93
N PHE A 83 2.69 -1.31 4.46
CA PHE A 83 2.53 -0.76 5.80
C PHE A 83 2.23 0.73 5.65
N LYS A 84 1.01 1.14 5.97
CA LYS A 84 0.59 2.55 5.87
C LYS A 84 0.79 3.26 7.20
N PHE A 85 1.35 4.45 7.16
CA PHE A 85 1.63 5.29 8.32
C PHE A 85 0.81 6.58 8.31
N SER A 86 0.66 7.19 9.49
CA SER A 86 -0.04 8.45 9.70
C SER A 86 0.56 9.59 8.87
N ASP A 87 1.88 9.66 8.81
CA ASP A 87 2.62 10.78 8.24
C ASP A 87 4.01 10.34 7.73
N ASP A 88 4.69 11.29 7.10
CA ASP A 88 6.00 11.11 6.48
C ASP A 88 7.11 10.88 7.53
N GLU A 89 6.96 11.49 8.71
CA GLU A 89 7.91 11.37 9.82
C GLU A 89 7.86 9.97 10.43
N ALA A 90 6.66 9.45 10.71
CA ALA A 90 6.45 8.07 11.16
C ALA A 90 7.07 7.05 10.19
N CYS A 91 6.85 7.26 8.89
CA CYS A 91 7.40 6.44 7.82
C CYS A 91 8.95 6.48 7.82
N SER A 92 9.53 7.67 7.88
CA SER A 92 10.98 7.90 7.89
C SER A 92 11.62 7.33 9.14
N ASN A 93 11.03 7.56 10.31
CA ASN A 93 11.53 7.04 11.58
C ASN A 93 11.58 5.51 11.58
N VAL A 94 10.56 4.84 11.04
CA VAL A 94 10.55 3.36 10.93
C VAL A 94 11.62 2.86 9.96
N LEU A 95 11.84 3.54 8.83
CA LEU A 95 12.89 3.21 7.88
C LEU A 95 14.29 3.34 8.48
N GLU A 96 14.57 4.47 9.15
CA GLU A 96 15.87 4.75 9.76
C GLU A 96 16.15 3.82 10.94
N ALA A 97 15.14 3.56 11.77
CA ALA A 97 15.30 2.70 12.93
C ALA A 97 15.49 1.22 12.55
N GLY A 98 15.01 0.81 11.36
CA GLY A 98 15.23 -0.53 10.81
C GLY A 98 16.71 -0.91 10.61
N LEU A 99 17.60 0.08 10.42
CA LEU A 99 19.04 -0.15 10.44
C LEU A 99 19.58 -0.13 11.87
N GLY A 100 19.16 0.79 12.75
CA GLY A 100 19.70 0.95 14.11
C GLY A 100 19.41 -0.19 15.09
N TYR A 101 18.24 -0.83 15.03
CA TYR A 101 17.87 -1.90 15.98
C TYR A 101 18.60 -3.24 15.75
N LEU A 102 19.36 -3.40 14.67
CA LEU A 102 20.14 -4.62 14.39
C LEU A 102 21.57 -4.61 14.96
N TRP A 103 22.10 -3.46 15.42
CA TRP A 103 23.51 -3.34 15.83
C TRP A 103 23.74 -3.31 17.35
N GLU A 104 22.71 -3.07 18.16
CA GLU A 104 22.85 -2.99 19.62
C GLU A 104 22.25 -4.20 20.38
N GLY A 105 21.95 -5.28 19.67
CA GLY A 105 21.21 -6.43 20.21
C GLY A 105 21.98 -7.75 20.34
N TRP A 106 23.30 -7.78 20.13
CA TRP A 106 24.16 -8.97 20.28
C TRP A 106 25.50 -8.64 20.93
#